data_AF-A0A1Q7IFE2-F1
#
_entry.id   AF-A0A1Q7IFE2-F1
#
_cell.length_a   1.000
_cell.length_b   1.000
_cell.length_c   1.000
_cell.angle_alpha   90.00
_cell.angle_beta   90.00
_cell.angle_gamma   90.00
#
_symmetry.space_group_name_H-M   'P 1'
#
loop_
_entity.id
_entity.type
_entity.pdbx_description
1 polymer ?
#
loop_
_entity_poly.entity_id
_entity_poly.type
_entity_poly.pdbx_seq_one_letter_code
_entity_poly.pdbx_strand_id
1 'polypeptide(L)'
;MTEAGADIVICPVELALRDFENLLARDRATTLIYRPELDLRVAETTIPLNATLIGKKIHEIKMPDKCRVALVCRDNTYVFPEPELELKSGDRVLLLGDAPSVARTVELLRSDETA
;
A
#
# COMPACT_ATOMS: atom_id res chain seq x y z
N MET A 1 -9.19 7.13 20.27
CA MET A 1 -9.65 8.54 20.35
C MET A 1 -11.12 8.57 19.98
N THR A 2 -12.02 8.61 20.98
CA THR A 2 -13.47 8.72 20.74
C THR A 2 -14.14 9.30 22.00
N GLU A 3 -13.95 10.59 22.31
CA GLU A 3 -14.58 11.17 23.53
C GLU A 3 -15.06 12.63 23.44
N ALA A 4 -15.15 13.27 22.26
CA ALA A 4 -15.57 14.68 22.18
C ALA A 4 -16.91 14.97 21.47
N GLY A 5 -17.65 13.96 21.02
CA GLY A 5 -18.90 14.18 20.27
C GLY A 5 -18.72 14.86 18.91
N ALA A 6 -17.49 14.86 18.37
CA ALA A 6 -17.18 15.39 17.05
C ALA A 6 -17.47 14.34 15.96
N ASP A 7 -18.06 14.77 14.84
CA ASP A 7 -18.30 13.91 13.67
C ASP A 7 -17.01 13.48 12.97
N ILE A 8 -15.98 14.34 12.99
CA ILE A 8 -14.65 14.08 12.42
C ILE A 8 -13.60 14.66 13.36
N VAL A 9 -12.57 13.87 13.67
CA VAL A 9 -11.40 14.32 14.42
C VAL A 9 -10.18 14.19 13.53
N ILE A 10 -9.47 15.30 13.33
CA ILE A 10 -8.17 15.35 12.67
C ILE A 10 -7.15 15.80 13.71
N CYS A 11 -6.07 15.03 13.88
CA CYS A 11 -4.94 15.40 14.73
C CYS A 11 -3.77 15.82 13.83
N PRO A 12 -3.47 17.13 13.67
CA PRO A 12 -2.40 17.59 12.79
C PRO A 12 -1.02 17.06 13.21
N VAL A 13 -0.79 16.88 14.51
CA VAL A 13 0.48 16.35 15.03
C VAL A 13 0.67 14.90 14.62
N GLU A 14 -0.38 14.08 14.65
CA GLU A 14 -0.34 12.68 14.17
C GLU A 14 -0.05 12.63 12.66
N LEU A 15 -0.71 13.50 11.87
CA LEU A 15 -0.50 13.55 10.43
C LEU A 15 0.95 13.98 10.09
N ALA A 16 1.44 15.04 10.72
CA ALA A 16 2.79 15.54 10.50
C ALA A 16 3.86 14.52 10.94
N LEU A 17 3.63 13.81 12.05
CA LEU A 17 4.51 12.73 12.49
C LEU A 17 4.56 11.61 11.44
N ARG A 18 3.41 11.21 10.89
CA ARG A 18 3.36 10.18 9.83
C ARG A 18 4.08 10.63 8.56
N ASP A 19 3.94 11.88 8.15
CA ASP A 19 4.67 12.41 6.99
C ASP A 19 6.18 12.40 7.24
N PHE A 20 6.60 12.76 8.45
CA PHE A 20 8.00 12.69 8.86
C PHE A 20 8.51 11.24 8.91
N GLU A 21 7.72 10.31 9.45
CA GLU A 21 8.02 8.88 9.46
C GLU A 21 8.16 8.34 8.03
N ASN A 22 7.27 8.71 7.11
CA ASN A 22 7.35 8.32 5.70
C ASN A 22 8.61 8.87 5.01
N LEU A 23 9.08 10.06 5.37
CA LEU A 23 10.34 10.61 4.85
C LEU A 23 11.58 9.85 5.37
N LEU A 24 11.51 9.37 6.61
CA LEU A 24 12.60 8.59 7.22
C LEU A 24 12.52 7.10 6.90
N ALA A 25 11.34 6.62 6.52
CA ALA A 25 11.10 5.22 6.25
C ALA A 25 11.98 4.79 5.07
N ARG A 26 12.76 3.73 5.31
CA ARG A 26 13.47 3.02 4.24
C ARG A 26 12.53 2.11 3.46
N ASP A 27 11.31 1.92 3.94
CA ASP A 27 10.33 1.15 3.20
C ASP A 27 10.01 1.91 1.91
N ARG A 28 9.92 1.16 0.81
CA ARG A 28 9.70 1.74 -0.51
C ARG A 28 8.20 1.97 -0.75
N ALA A 29 7.51 2.44 0.29
CA ALA A 29 6.08 2.67 0.34
C ALA A 29 5.76 3.87 1.23
N THR A 30 4.63 4.52 1.00
CA THR A 30 4.15 5.64 1.80
C THR A 30 2.97 5.17 2.64
N THR A 31 3.08 5.25 3.96
CA THR A 31 1.97 4.91 4.87
C THR A 31 0.96 6.04 4.90
N LEU A 32 -0.29 5.75 4.52
CA LEU A 32 -1.37 6.73 4.53
C LEU A 32 -2.20 6.64 5.81
N ILE A 33 -2.44 5.43 6.29
CA ILE A 33 -3.20 5.16 7.51
C ILE A 33 -2.46 4.08 8.31
N TYR A 34 -2.31 4.30 9.60
CA TYR A 34 -1.85 3.28 10.53
C TYR A 34 -2.68 3.35 11.81
N ARG A 35 -3.27 2.21 12.18
CA ARG A 35 -4.15 2.03 13.34
C ARG A 35 -3.74 0.73 14.05
N PRO A 36 -2.78 0.78 14.98
CA PRO A 36 -2.30 -0.39 15.71
C PRO A 36 -3.41 -1.16 16.42
N GLU A 37 -4.43 -0.46 16.92
CA GLU A 37 -5.56 -1.03 17.65
C GLU A 37 -6.44 -1.92 16.77
N LEU A 38 -6.42 -1.69 15.46
CA LEU A 38 -7.18 -2.45 14.46
C LEU A 38 -6.29 -3.40 13.64
N ASP A 39 -4.99 -3.46 13.94
CA ASP A 39 -4.00 -4.15 13.12
C ASP A 39 -4.11 -3.75 11.63
N LEU A 40 -4.35 -2.45 11.39
CA LEU A 40 -4.64 -1.91 10.07
C LEU A 40 -3.54 -0.93 9.63
N ARG A 41 -2.95 -1.24 8.48
CA ARG A 41 -2.06 -0.37 7.73
C ARG A 41 -2.59 -0.23 6.31
N VAL A 42 -2.66 1.02 5.86
CA VAL A 42 -2.91 1.36 4.46
C VAL A 42 -1.66 2.07 3.94
N ALA A 43 -1.06 1.53 2.90
CA ALA A 43 0.16 2.07 2.31
C ALA A 43 0.07 2.11 0.80
N GLU A 44 0.73 3.08 0.18
CA GLU A 44 0.88 3.18 -1.26
C GLU A 44 2.31 2.76 -1.65
N THR A 45 2.46 2.03 -2.76
CA THR A 45 3.77 1.78 -3.37
C THR A 45 3.68 1.86 -4.89
N THR A 46 4.81 2.15 -5.53
CA THR A 46 4.91 2.16 -6.99
C THR A 46 5.62 0.90 -7.48
N ILE A 47 5.07 0.22 -8.49
CA ILE A 47 5.71 -0.93 -9.12
C ILE A 47 6.88 -0.42 -10.00
N PRO A 48 8.14 -0.82 -9.72
CA PRO A 48 9.29 -0.37 -10.52
C PRO A 48 9.29 -0.98 -11.92
N LEU A 49 10.07 -0.39 -12.84
CA LEU A 49 10.13 -0.79 -14.25
C LEU A 49 10.65 -2.22 -14.48
N ASN A 50 11.38 -2.77 -13.53
CA ASN A 50 12.06 -4.06 -13.58
C ASN A 50 11.48 -5.10 -12.61
N ALA A 51 10.28 -4.85 -12.06
CA ALA A 51 9.63 -5.80 -11.18
C ALA A 51 9.27 -7.11 -11.91
N THR A 52 9.55 -8.25 -11.28
CA THR A 52 9.31 -9.60 -11.82
C THR A 52 7.85 -9.97 -12.07
N LEU A 53 6.92 -9.21 -11.50
CA LEU A 53 5.48 -9.42 -11.59
C LEU A 53 4.79 -8.56 -12.64
N ILE A 54 5.53 -7.74 -13.39
CA ILE A 54 4.94 -6.97 -14.49
C ILE A 54 4.26 -7.93 -15.46
N GLY A 55 3.01 -7.63 -15.81
CA GLY A 55 2.16 -8.45 -16.69
C GLY A 55 1.43 -9.59 -15.97
N LYS A 56 1.68 -9.84 -14.68
CA LYS A 56 0.87 -10.80 -13.90
C LYS A 56 -0.47 -10.19 -13.53
N LYS A 57 -1.51 -11.01 -13.59
CA LYS A 57 -2.83 -10.71 -13.05
C LYS A 57 -2.83 -10.80 -11.53
N ILE A 58 -3.68 -10.01 -10.87
CA ILE A 58 -3.76 -9.99 -9.40
C ILE A 58 -3.94 -11.40 -8.82
N HIS A 59 -4.78 -12.24 -9.42
CA HIS A 59 -5.05 -13.60 -8.92
C HIS A 59 -3.87 -14.58 -9.08
N GLU A 60 -2.88 -14.26 -9.94
CA GLU A 60 -1.69 -15.09 -10.15
C GLU A 60 -0.61 -14.78 -9.10
N ILE A 61 -0.73 -13.66 -8.40
CA ILE A 61 0.22 -13.21 -7.39
C ILE A 61 -0.19 -13.80 -6.04
N LYS A 62 0.74 -14.55 -5.44
CA LYS A 62 0.58 -15.07 -4.07
C LYS A 62 0.76 -13.95 -3.05
N MET A 63 -0.29 -13.17 -2.85
CA MET A 63 -0.33 -12.13 -1.82
C MET A 63 -0.35 -12.73 -0.41
N PRO A 64 0.31 -12.11 0.58
CA PRO A 64 0.13 -12.44 1.98
C PRO A 64 -1.35 -12.45 2.40
N ASP A 65 -1.73 -13.39 3.28
CA ASP A 65 -3.14 -13.66 3.62
C ASP A 65 -3.91 -12.43 4.11
N LYS A 66 -3.27 -11.59 4.92
CA LYS A 66 -3.82 -10.36 5.52
C LYS A 66 -3.44 -9.09 4.76
N CYS A 67 -3.20 -9.17 3.45
CA CYS A 67 -2.99 -7.99 2.61
C CYS A 67 -3.73 -8.11 1.28
N ARG A 68 -4.29 -7.01 0.81
CA ARG A 68 -4.95 -6.92 -0.50
C ARG A 68 -4.57 -5.61 -1.19
N VAL A 69 -4.55 -5.65 -2.52
CA VAL A 69 -4.60 -4.42 -3.32
C VAL A 69 -6.01 -3.86 -3.19
N ALA A 70 -6.13 -2.62 -2.70
CA ALA A 70 -7.38 -1.91 -2.54
C ALA A 70 -7.69 -1.01 -3.75
N LEU A 71 -6.65 -0.50 -4.41
CA LEU A 71 -6.76 0.40 -5.56
C LEU A 71 -5.49 0.32 -6.42
N VAL A 72 -5.64 0.46 -7.73
CA VAL A 72 -4.53 0.73 -8.65
C VAL A 72 -4.76 2.08 -9.31
N CYS A 73 -3.75 2.95 -9.27
CA CYS A 73 -3.73 4.24 -9.94
C CYS A 73 -2.77 4.16 -11.14
N ARG A 74 -3.32 4.40 -12.33
CA ARG A 74 -2.61 4.34 -13.63
C ARG A 74 -3.06 5.49 -14.51
N ASP A 75 -2.12 6.19 -15.14
CA ASP A 75 -2.40 7.30 -16.07
C ASP A 75 -3.36 8.37 -15.49
N ASN A 76 -3.15 8.76 -14.23
CA ASN A 76 -4.01 9.69 -13.48
C ASN A 76 -5.48 9.23 -13.30
N THR A 77 -5.77 7.95 -13.53
CA THR A 77 -7.09 7.35 -13.26
C THR A 77 -6.98 6.27 -12.20
N TYR A 78 -8.10 5.91 -11.59
CA TYR A 78 -8.17 4.80 -10.66
C TYR A 78 -8.84 3.59 -11.33
N VAL A 79 -8.39 2.41 -10.94
CA VAL A 79 -8.91 1.11 -11.38
C VAL A 79 -9.18 0.29 -10.12
N PHE A 80 -10.41 -0.22 -10.00
CA PHE A 80 -10.72 -1.18 -8.94
C PHE A 80 -10.02 -2.51 -9.24
N PRO A 81 -9.35 -3.11 -8.25
CA PRO A 81 -8.60 -4.33 -8.44
C PRO A 81 -9.54 -5.52 -8.63
N GLU A 82 -9.67 -5.95 -9.88
CA GLU A 82 -10.34 -7.20 -10.26
C GLU A 82 -9.29 -8.33 -10.37
N PRO A 83 -9.68 -9.61 -10.21
CA PRO A 83 -8.76 -10.74 -10.35
C PRO A 83 -7.94 -10.69 -11.64
N GLU A 84 -8.58 -10.36 -12.76
CA GLU A 84 -8.00 -10.31 -14.11
C GLU A 84 -7.14 -9.07 -14.39
N LEU A 85 -7.09 -8.11 -13.46
CA LEU A 85 -6.31 -6.90 -13.65
C LEU A 85 -4.81 -7.23 -13.69
N GLU A 86 -4.17 -6.96 -14.82
CA GLU A 86 -2.72 -7.06 -14.96
C GLU A 86 -2.02 -5.85 -14.35
N LEU A 87 -1.05 -6.12 -13.47
CA LEU A 87 -0.18 -5.10 -12.89
C LEU A 87 0.90 -4.69 -13.89
N LYS A 88 1.13 -3.38 -14.01
CA LYS A 88 2.09 -2.78 -14.94
C LYS A 88 3.12 -1.97 -14.17
N SER A 89 4.28 -1.77 -14.80
CA SER A 89 5.26 -0.84 -14.26
C SER A 89 4.69 0.57 -14.18
N GLY A 90 5.10 1.30 -13.15
CA GLY A 90 4.59 2.64 -12.86
C GLY A 90 3.22 2.67 -12.18
N ASP A 91 2.51 1.54 -12.06
CA ASP A 91 1.29 1.47 -11.28
C ASP A 91 1.57 1.90 -9.84
N ARG A 92 0.75 2.81 -9.34
CA ARG A 92 0.67 3.14 -7.92
C ARG A 92 -0.40 2.27 -7.29
N VAL A 93 0.01 1.39 -6.38
CA VAL A 93 -0.84 0.38 -5.77
C VAL A 93 -1.10 0.76 -4.32
N LEU A 94 -2.37 0.86 -3.96
CA LEU A 94 -2.80 1.02 -2.59
C LEU A 94 -3.00 -0.36 -1.96
N LEU A 95 -2.33 -0.61 -0.85
CA LEU A 95 -2.38 -1.85 -0.09
C LEU A 95 -3.12 -1.62 1.22
N LEU A 96 -3.95 -2.59 1.60
CA LEU A 96 -4.66 -2.63 2.87
C LEU A 96 -4.42 -3.96 3.55
N GLY A 97 -4.00 -3.94 4.81
CA GLY A 97 -3.71 -5.15 5.56
C GLY A 97 -3.08 -4.90 6.92
N ASP A 98 -2.57 -5.96 7.56
CA ASP A 98 -1.73 -5.79 8.75
C ASP A 98 -0.33 -5.28 8.38
N ALA A 99 0.37 -4.66 9.33
CA ALA A 99 1.66 -4.02 9.05
C ALA A 99 2.71 -4.99 8.47
N PRO A 100 2.87 -6.22 8.99
CA PRO A 100 3.81 -7.19 8.43
C PRO A 100 3.45 -7.67 7.01
N SER A 101 2.17 -7.90 6.72
CA SER A 101 1.71 -8.37 5.41
C SER A 101 1.79 -7.28 4.36
N VAL A 102 1.49 -6.02 4.73
CA VAL A 102 1.71 -4.87 3.86
C VAL A 102 3.20 -4.76 3.51
N ALA A 103 4.10 -4.84 4.49
CA ALA A 103 5.55 -4.78 4.24
C ALA A 103 6.03 -5.88 3.28
N ARG A 104 5.65 -7.14 3.52
CA ARG A 104 5.97 -8.26 2.61
C ARG A 104 5.39 -8.07 1.21
N THR A 105 4.20 -7.48 1.11
CA THR A 105 3.57 -7.20 -0.19
C THR A 105 4.32 -6.11 -0.95
N VAL A 106 4.79 -5.07 -0.26
CA VAL A 106 5.64 -4.04 -0.86
C VAL A 106 6.94 -4.64 -1.41
N GLU A 107 7.58 -5.54 -0.66
CA GLU A 107 8.76 -6.26 -1.13
C GLU A 107 8.46 -7.12 -2.36
N LEU A 108 7.39 -7.90 -2.31
CA LEU A 108 6.93 -8.72 -3.44
C LEU A 108 6.67 -7.87 -4.69
N LEU A 109 5.91 -6.78 -4.55
CA LEU A 109 5.53 -5.86 -5.62
C LEU A 109 6.70 -5.12 -6.27
N ARG A 110 7.87 -5.15 -5.62
CA ARG A 110 9.07 -4.44 -6.05
C ARG A 110 10.29 -5.36 -6.19
N SER A 111 10.05 -6.67 -6.19
CA SER A 111 11.11 -7.67 -6.36
C SER A 111 11.59 -7.68 -7.81
N ASP A 112 12.90 -7.59 -7.99
CA ASP A 112 13.57 -7.60 -9.29
C ASP A 112 14.27 -8.95 -9.50
N GLU A 113 14.39 -9.41 -10.74
CA GLU A 113 14.99 -10.72 -11.07
C GLU A 113 16.51 -10.78 -10.78
N THR A 114 17.12 -9.66 -10.40
CA THR A 114 18.57 -9.49 -10.21
C THR A 114 19.04 -9.58 -8.76
N ALA A 115 18.20 -10.04 -7.82
CA ALA A 115 18.54 -10.21 -6.40
C ALA A 115 18.67 -11.68 -5.99
#